data_AF-A0A3R8RZ39-F1
#
_entry.id   AF-A0A3R8RZ39-F1
#
_cell.length_a   1.000
_cell.length_b   1.000
_cell.length_c   1.000
_cell.angle_alpha   90.00
_cell.angle_beta   90.00
_cell.angle_gamma   90.00
#
_symmetry.space_group_name_H-M   'P 1'
#
loop_
_entity.id
_entity.type
_entity.pdbx_description
1 polymer ?
#
loop_
_entity_poly.entity_id
_entity_poly.type
_entity_poly.pdbx_seq_one_letter_code
_entity_poly.pdbx_strand_id
1 'polypeptide(L)'
;MRTSPYGSWPSPIDAALAAAHDGHPEWLGFVGDEVWWTEPRPTEGGRRTLVRRHADGREEPVLPAPWNVRSRVIEYGGHPWAGTAVAGAPLVVFVNFADQRLYRYEPGGEPRPLTPVSPVGGGLRWAEPQLRYELGEVWCVLEEFTGDGPTDVRRVLAAVPLDGSAAQDRDAVRELTDDRHRFVTGPRVSPDGSRAAWLAWDHPRMPWDGTELIVADVHEGSLREPRTVAGGPEESIAQADWSPDGRLLYASDRTGWWNLYRDGEQLCPREEEFGGALWKLGHRWFAPLDSGLIAVVHGAGSTALGLLDPETGELVDAAGPWTEFAPTLAVHGERVVAVGASPRTAYEVVELDTRPDARTTSGGGAPTGRARVIGAGHDDPVDPVHYPEPQIRVFTGPDGRDIHAHVYP
;
A
#
# COMPACT_ATOMS: atom_id res chain seq x y z
N MET A 1 -24.12 36.20 21.47
CA MET A 1 -24.29 34.87 20.84
C MET A 1 -25.65 34.81 20.18
N ARG A 2 -25.71 34.38 18.91
CA ARG A 2 -26.96 34.24 18.16
C ARG A 2 -27.36 32.76 18.22
N THR A 3 -28.50 32.46 18.84
CA THR A 3 -29.06 31.10 18.85
C THR A 3 -29.77 30.82 17.53
N SER A 4 -29.55 29.64 16.95
CA SER A 4 -30.21 29.18 15.71
C SER A 4 -30.56 27.69 15.85
N PRO A 5 -31.64 27.19 15.19
CA PRO A 5 -31.99 25.76 15.19
C PRO A 5 -30.84 24.86 14.72
N TYR A 6 -30.72 23.65 15.28
CA TYR A 6 -29.77 22.65 14.80
C TYR A 6 -29.96 22.37 13.30
N GLY A 7 -28.86 22.24 12.56
CA GLY A 7 -28.86 22.06 11.10
C GLY A 7 -29.08 23.34 10.29
N SER A 8 -29.25 24.50 10.92
CA SER A 8 -29.45 25.80 10.24
C SER A 8 -28.32 26.81 10.46
N TRP A 9 -27.21 26.37 11.07
CA TRP A 9 -26.07 27.24 11.34
C TRP A 9 -25.33 27.56 10.04
N PRO A 10 -24.94 28.82 9.81
CA PRO A 10 -24.06 29.14 8.69
C PRO A 10 -22.71 28.45 8.91
N SER A 11 -22.27 27.69 7.91
CA SER A 11 -20.97 27.02 7.91
C SER A 11 -20.12 27.57 6.75
N PRO A 12 -18.82 27.83 6.96
CA PRO A 12 -17.92 28.17 5.86
C PRO A 12 -17.55 26.94 5.01
N ILE A 13 -17.90 25.73 5.45
CA ILE A 13 -17.65 24.47 4.73
C ILE A 13 -18.86 24.20 3.82
N ASP A 14 -18.69 24.46 2.53
CA ASP A 14 -19.69 24.12 1.51
C ASP A 14 -19.39 22.77 0.83
N ALA A 15 -20.30 22.31 -0.04
CA ALA A 15 -20.15 21.04 -0.74
C ALA A 15 -18.98 21.03 -1.73
N ALA A 16 -18.60 22.19 -2.28
CA ALA A 16 -17.48 22.29 -3.21
C ALA A 16 -16.14 22.13 -2.48
N LEU A 17 -16.01 22.73 -1.29
CA LEU A 17 -14.86 22.55 -0.42
C LEU A 17 -14.73 21.09 0.02
N ALA A 18 -15.83 20.47 0.46
CA ALA A 18 -15.83 19.05 0.83
C ALA A 18 -15.35 18.15 -0.33
N ALA A 19 -15.80 18.41 -1.56
CA ALA A 19 -15.38 17.66 -2.74
C ALA A 19 -13.93 17.94 -3.19
N ALA A 20 -13.40 19.12 -2.92
CA ALA A 20 -12.02 19.49 -3.26
C ALA A 20 -10.98 18.75 -2.40
N HIS A 21 -11.36 18.36 -1.18
CA HIS A 21 -10.54 17.60 -0.23
C HIS A 21 -10.86 16.10 -0.22
N ASP A 22 -11.49 15.56 -1.29
CA ASP A 22 -11.79 14.13 -1.37
C ASP A 22 -10.52 13.27 -1.57
N GLY A 23 -10.41 12.22 -0.75
CA GLY A 23 -9.31 11.26 -0.76
C GLY A 23 -8.06 11.69 0.02
N HIS A 24 -7.00 10.90 -0.13
CA HIS A 24 -5.71 11.11 0.53
C HIS A 24 -4.56 10.55 -0.33
N PRO A 25 -3.29 10.91 -0.02
CA PRO A 25 -2.12 10.21 -0.56
C PRO A 25 -2.21 8.69 -0.37
N GLU A 26 -1.98 7.92 -1.42
CA GLU A 26 -1.95 6.45 -1.37
C GLU A 26 -0.72 5.93 -2.14
N TRP A 27 -0.33 4.68 -1.88
CA TRP A 27 0.68 3.96 -2.66
C TRP A 27 2.04 4.65 -2.63
N LEU A 28 2.57 4.83 -1.42
CA LEU A 28 3.92 5.36 -1.20
C LEU A 28 4.99 4.44 -1.82
N GLY A 29 6.10 5.03 -2.27
CA GLY A 29 7.28 4.31 -2.73
C GLY A 29 8.48 5.23 -2.84
N PHE A 30 9.68 4.64 -2.91
CA PHE A 30 10.91 5.37 -3.16
C PHE A 30 11.39 5.14 -4.59
N VAL A 31 11.93 6.19 -5.21
CA VAL A 31 12.65 6.11 -6.50
C VAL A 31 14.00 6.78 -6.32
N GLY A 32 15.03 5.96 -6.07
CA GLY A 32 16.30 6.48 -5.52
C GLY A 32 16.04 7.12 -4.15
N ASP A 33 16.48 8.37 -3.98
CA ASP A 33 16.30 9.13 -2.74
C ASP A 33 14.97 9.89 -2.64
N GLU A 34 14.19 9.91 -3.72
CA GLU A 34 12.93 10.64 -3.83
C GLU A 34 11.77 9.82 -3.27
N VAL A 35 10.79 10.50 -2.66
CA VAL A 35 9.54 9.90 -2.16
C VAL A 35 8.42 10.15 -3.14
N TRP A 36 7.68 9.11 -3.50
CA TRP A 36 6.67 9.15 -4.55
C TRP A 36 5.36 8.53 -4.03
N TRP A 37 4.23 9.07 -4.50
CA TRP A 37 2.91 8.58 -4.10
C TRP A 37 1.84 9.00 -5.09
N THR A 38 0.66 8.37 -5.00
CA THR A 38 -0.50 8.80 -5.78
C THR A 38 -1.36 9.75 -4.97
N GLU A 39 -1.92 10.77 -5.64
CA GLU A 39 -2.87 11.71 -5.03
C GLU A 39 -4.11 11.90 -5.89
N PRO A 40 -5.28 12.14 -5.28
CA PRO A 40 -6.48 12.51 -6.00
C PRO A 40 -6.36 13.90 -6.66
N ARG A 41 -7.00 14.06 -7.82
CA ARG A 41 -7.21 15.34 -8.50
C ARG A 41 -8.70 15.48 -8.86
N PRO A 42 -9.57 15.83 -7.89
CA PRO A 42 -11.02 15.90 -8.11
C PRO A 42 -11.42 16.82 -9.26
N THR A 43 -10.71 17.95 -9.41
CA THR A 43 -10.96 18.96 -10.45
C THR A 43 -10.40 18.58 -11.83
N GLU A 44 -9.65 17.48 -11.95
CA GLU A 44 -9.05 17.00 -13.20
C GLU A 44 -9.70 15.70 -13.67
N GLY A 45 -11.05 15.67 -13.66
CA GLY A 45 -11.83 14.49 -14.05
C GLY A 45 -11.76 13.34 -13.04
N GLY A 46 -11.49 13.64 -11.76
CA GLY A 46 -11.40 12.63 -10.70
C GLY A 46 -10.25 11.63 -10.88
N ARG A 47 -9.20 12.01 -11.62
CA ARG A 47 -8.02 11.17 -11.82
C ARG A 47 -7.18 11.09 -10.54
N ARG A 48 -6.34 10.06 -10.44
CA ARG A 48 -5.20 10.05 -9.50
C ARG A 48 -3.92 10.36 -10.28
N THR A 49 -3.10 11.26 -9.77
CA THR A 49 -1.78 11.56 -10.34
C THR A 49 -0.69 10.91 -9.49
N LEU A 50 0.47 10.63 -10.10
CA LEU A 50 1.69 10.31 -9.37
C LEU A 50 2.41 11.63 -9.05
N VAL A 51 2.76 11.82 -7.78
CA VAL A 51 3.52 12.97 -7.26
C VAL A 51 4.88 12.46 -6.83
N ARG A 52 5.91 13.27 -7.09
CA ARG A 52 7.25 13.06 -6.56
C ARG A 52 7.66 14.20 -5.67
N ARG A 53 8.34 13.86 -4.58
CA ARG A 53 9.04 14.77 -3.71
C ARG A 53 10.54 14.57 -3.87
N HIS A 54 11.19 15.65 -4.28
CA HIS A 54 12.64 15.78 -4.40
C HIS A 54 13.30 15.80 -3.02
N ALA A 55 14.59 15.47 -2.96
CA ALA A 55 15.37 15.55 -1.72
C ALA A 55 15.47 16.98 -1.14
N ASP A 56 15.36 18.01 -2.00
CA ASP A 56 15.29 19.42 -1.60
C ASP A 56 13.92 19.85 -1.04
N GLY A 57 12.94 18.95 -1.08
CA GLY A 57 11.59 19.14 -0.58
C GLY A 57 10.60 19.78 -1.55
N ARG A 58 10.98 19.94 -2.83
CA ARG A 58 10.03 20.34 -3.87
C ARG A 58 9.12 19.17 -4.25
N GLU A 59 7.84 19.47 -4.45
CA GLU A 59 6.81 18.51 -4.89
C GLU A 59 6.31 18.88 -6.28
N GLU A 60 6.13 17.89 -7.14
CA GLU A 60 5.53 18.09 -8.46
C GLU A 60 4.84 16.84 -8.99
N PRO A 61 3.77 16.99 -9.80
CA PRO A 61 3.17 15.87 -10.52
C PRO A 61 4.17 15.31 -11.54
N VAL A 62 4.24 13.99 -11.60
CA VAL A 62 5.09 13.23 -12.54
C VAL A 62 4.44 13.11 -13.91
N LEU A 63 3.12 12.94 -13.93
CA LEU A 63 2.31 12.70 -15.12
C LEU A 63 1.26 13.82 -15.26
N PRO A 64 1.20 14.52 -16.41
CA PRO A 64 0.15 15.51 -16.66
C PRO A 64 -1.21 14.81 -16.91
N ALA A 65 -2.29 15.57 -16.83
CA ALA A 65 -3.57 15.11 -17.37
C ALA A 65 -3.43 14.75 -18.88
N PRO A 66 -4.14 13.73 -19.38
CA PRO A 66 -5.25 13.00 -18.74
C PRO A 66 -4.84 11.71 -18.01
N TRP A 67 -3.55 11.48 -17.77
CA TRP A 67 -3.06 10.23 -17.16
C TRP A 67 -3.65 9.99 -15.77
N ASN A 68 -4.19 8.80 -15.55
CA ASN A 68 -4.89 8.43 -14.33
C ASN A 68 -4.30 7.15 -13.74
N VAL A 69 -3.50 7.28 -12.68
CA VAL A 69 -2.70 6.22 -12.09
C VAL A 69 -3.56 5.36 -11.16
N ARG A 70 -4.36 4.46 -11.73
CA ARG A 70 -5.31 3.59 -11.00
C ARG A 70 -5.62 2.32 -11.78
N SER A 71 -5.65 1.20 -11.07
CA SER A 71 -6.07 -0.11 -11.58
C SER A 71 -7.53 -0.43 -11.21
N ARG A 72 -8.16 -1.33 -11.97
CA ARG A 72 -9.47 -1.95 -11.68
C ARG A 72 -9.38 -3.45 -11.38
N VAL A 73 -8.20 -4.00 -11.15
CA VAL A 73 -8.09 -5.39 -10.62
C VAL A 73 -9.01 -5.51 -9.41
N ILE A 74 -9.82 -6.57 -9.35
CA ILE A 74 -10.86 -6.79 -8.32
C ILE A 74 -11.83 -5.62 -8.09
N GLU A 75 -11.96 -4.73 -9.08
CA GLU A 75 -12.72 -3.45 -9.11
C GLU A 75 -12.31 -2.40 -8.06
N TYR A 76 -11.83 -2.78 -6.88
CA TYR A 76 -11.22 -1.87 -5.91
C TYR A 76 -9.83 -1.37 -6.34
N GLY A 77 -9.17 -2.10 -7.24
CA GLY A 77 -7.83 -1.82 -7.73
C GLY A 77 -6.74 -2.44 -6.86
N GLY A 78 -5.58 -1.80 -6.90
CA GLY A 78 -4.38 -2.20 -6.15
C GLY A 78 -3.25 -1.22 -6.46
N HIS A 79 -2.07 -1.48 -5.88
CA HIS A 79 -0.89 -0.66 -6.07
C HIS A 79 -0.60 -0.47 -7.57
N PRO A 80 -0.72 0.74 -8.13
CA PRO A 80 -0.84 0.93 -9.57
C PRO A 80 0.48 1.29 -10.26
N TRP A 81 1.60 1.42 -9.54
CA TRP A 81 2.85 1.92 -10.10
C TRP A 81 4.08 1.27 -9.46
N ALA A 82 5.23 1.35 -10.13
CA ALA A 82 6.53 1.07 -9.53
C ALA A 82 7.58 1.97 -10.19
N GLY A 83 8.64 2.27 -9.46
CA GLY A 83 9.72 3.12 -9.96
C GLY A 83 11.09 2.64 -9.51
N THR A 84 12.10 2.97 -10.30
CA THR A 84 13.51 2.74 -9.97
C THR A 84 14.38 3.83 -10.61
N ALA A 85 15.60 3.99 -10.13
CA ALA A 85 16.58 4.90 -10.73
C ALA A 85 17.52 4.12 -11.65
N VAL A 86 17.52 4.47 -12.94
CA VAL A 86 18.40 3.89 -13.97
C VAL A 86 19.38 4.96 -14.42
N ALA A 87 20.68 4.72 -14.22
CA ALA A 87 21.73 5.69 -14.56
C ALA A 87 21.47 7.10 -13.98
N GLY A 88 20.88 7.17 -12.77
CA GLY A 88 20.54 8.41 -12.08
C GLY A 88 19.23 9.08 -12.55
N ALA A 89 18.50 8.51 -13.50
CA ALA A 89 17.21 9.00 -13.95
C ALA A 89 16.06 8.07 -13.52
N PRO A 90 14.89 8.61 -13.14
CA PRO A 90 13.74 7.78 -12.77
C PRO A 90 13.15 7.06 -13.99
N LEU A 91 12.91 5.77 -13.82
CA LEU A 91 12.10 4.92 -14.69
C LEU A 91 10.87 4.49 -13.91
N VAL A 92 9.69 4.72 -14.48
CA VAL A 92 8.41 4.44 -13.84
C VAL A 92 7.61 3.49 -14.73
N VAL A 93 6.91 2.55 -14.10
CA VAL A 93 5.81 1.81 -14.72
C VAL A 93 4.53 2.11 -13.97
N PHE A 94 3.42 2.31 -14.68
CA PHE A 94 2.14 2.62 -14.05
C PHE A 94 0.96 2.11 -14.85
N VAL A 95 -0.14 1.82 -14.16
CA VAL A 95 -1.42 1.43 -14.77
C VAL A 95 -2.22 2.67 -15.06
N ASN A 96 -2.62 2.86 -16.31
CA ASN A 96 -3.51 3.94 -16.70
C ASN A 96 -4.97 3.48 -16.62
N PHE A 97 -5.80 4.23 -15.89
CA PHE A 97 -7.18 3.84 -15.63
C PHE A 97 -8.05 3.77 -16.89
N ALA A 98 -7.79 4.65 -17.87
CA ALA A 98 -8.66 4.82 -19.03
C ALA A 98 -8.71 3.58 -19.93
N ASP A 99 -7.60 2.85 -20.04
CA ASP A 99 -7.45 1.67 -20.90
C ASP A 99 -6.95 0.43 -20.16
N GLN A 100 -6.69 0.54 -18.85
CA GLN A 100 -6.18 -0.53 -17.99
C GLN A 100 -4.85 -1.13 -18.46
N ARG A 101 -4.07 -0.41 -19.27
CA ARG A 101 -2.75 -0.88 -19.71
C ARG A 101 -1.67 -0.45 -18.72
N LEU A 102 -0.59 -1.21 -18.71
CA LEU A 102 0.64 -0.83 -18.03
C LEU A 102 1.48 0.02 -19.00
N TYR A 103 2.00 1.13 -18.52
CA TYR A 103 2.82 2.08 -19.29
C TYR A 103 4.20 2.22 -18.65
N ARG A 104 5.23 2.29 -19.48
CA ARG A 104 6.59 2.72 -19.13
C ARG A 104 6.71 4.22 -19.34
N TYR A 105 7.35 4.91 -18.41
CA TYR A 105 7.56 6.34 -18.50
C TYR A 105 8.90 6.75 -17.88
N GLU A 106 9.63 7.58 -18.61
CA GLU A 106 10.81 8.30 -18.12
C GLU A 106 10.40 9.78 -18.06
N PRO A 107 10.38 10.43 -16.87
CA PRO A 107 9.96 11.82 -16.73
C PRO A 107 10.61 12.78 -17.72
N GLY A 108 9.76 13.53 -18.44
CA GLY A 108 10.14 14.42 -19.54
C GLY A 108 10.01 13.79 -20.93
N GLY A 109 9.72 12.49 -21.03
CA GLY A 109 9.36 11.80 -22.26
C GLY A 109 7.84 11.64 -22.45
N GLU A 110 7.45 10.65 -23.25
CA GLU A 110 6.04 10.25 -23.45
C GLU A 110 5.82 8.85 -22.86
N PRO A 111 4.73 8.60 -22.10
CA PRO A 111 4.39 7.27 -21.66
C PRO A 111 4.18 6.30 -22.83
N ARG A 112 4.80 5.12 -22.75
CA ARG A 112 4.71 4.08 -23.77
C ARG A 112 4.03 2.84 -23.21
N PRO A 113 3.02 2.27 -23.89
CA PRO A 113 2.35 1.09 -23.37
C PRO A 113 3.29 -0.12 -23.41
N LEU A 114 3.15 -0.98 -22.40
CA LEU A 114 3.85 -2.27 -22.28
C LEU A 114 2.93 -3.45 -22.53
N THR A 115 1.63 -3.32 -22.27
CA THR A 115 0.68 -4.44 -22.33
C THR A 115 -0.35 -4.30 -23.45
N PRO A 116 -0.90 -5.42 -23.96
CA PRO A 116 -1.95 -5.38 -24.95
C PRO A 116 -3.32 -5.08 -24.31
N VAL A 117 -4.35 -5.00 -25.15
CA VAL A 117 -5.76 -4.92 -24.73
C VAL A 117 -6.49 -6.18 -25.18
N SER A 118 -7.58 -6.54 -24.49
CA SER A 118 -8.47 -7.62 -24.90
C SER A 118 -9.90 -7.08 -25.06
N PRO A 119 -10.62 -7.47 -26.13
CA PRO A 119 -12.03 -7.12 -26.31
C PRO A 119 -12.98 -8.03 -25.51
N VAL A 120 -12.49 -9.07 -24.83
CA VAL A 120 -13.31 -10.04 -24.09
C VAL A 120 -13.65 -9.48 -22.71
N GLY A 121 -14.94 -9.43 -22.37
CA GLY A 121 -15.43 -9.00 -21.06
C GLY A 121 -14.82 -7.69 -20.57
N GLY A 122 -14.26 -7.72 -19.36
CA GLY A 122 -13.56 -6.58 -18.73
C GLY A 122 -12.12 -6.36 -19.20
N GLY A 123 -11.64 -7.11 -20.19
CA GLY A 123 -10.32 -6.99 -20.80
C GLY A 123 -9.17 -7.55 -19.98
N LEU A 124 -8.00 -6.91 -20.08
CA LEU A 124 -6.81 -7.20 -19.27
C LEU A 124 -6.60 -6.06 -18.27
N ARG A 125 -6.32 -6.39 -17.02
CA ARG A 125 -6.02 -5.42 -15.96
C ARG A 125 -4.79 -5.87 -15.20
N TRP A 126 -4.05 -4.90 -14.66
CA TRP A 126 -2.75 -5.14 -14.03
C TRP A 126 -2.68 -4.43 -12.68
N ALA A 127 -1.96 -4.98 -11.72
CA ALA A 127 -1.73 -4.35 -10.42
C ALA A 127 -0.43 -4.88 -9.77
N GLU A 128 0.05 -4.17 -8.75
CA GLU A 128 1.29 -4.47 -8.02
C GLU A 128 2.50 -4.70 -8.93
N PRO A 129 2.84 -3.77 -9.83
CA PRO A 129 4.05 -3.90 -10.63
C PRO A 129 5.29 -3.88 -9.74
N GLN A 130 6.25 -4.73 -10.06
CA GLN A 130 7.56 -4.83 -9.45
C GLN A 130 8.60 -4.82 -10.57
N LEU A 131 9.42 -3.77 -10.63
CA LEU A 131 10.45 -3.63 -11.67
C LEU A 131 11.57 -4.66 -11.45
N ARG A 132 11.82 -5.49 -12.45
CA ARG A 132 12.96 -6.39 -12.55
C ARG A 132 13.86 -5.90 -13.69
N TYR A 133 14.44 -4.71 -13.49
CA TYR A 133 15.16 -3.98 -14.53
C TYR A 133 16.29 -4.81 -15.15
N GLU A 134 17.05 -5.55 -14.34
CA GLU A 134 18.13 -6.44 -14.81
C GLU A 134 17.63 -7.60 -15.69
N LEU A 135 16.36 -7.98 -15.55
CA LEU A 135 15.70 -8.98 -16.41
C LEU A 135 15.02 -8.33 -17.63
N GLY A 136 14.97 -7.00 -17.71
CA GLY A 136 14.19 -6.30 -18.73
C GLY A 136 12.68 -6.48 -18.58
N GLU A 137 12.19 -6.75 -17.37
CA GLU A 137 10.78 -7.11 -17.12
C GLU A 137 10.17 -6.28 -15.98
N VAL A 138 8.84 -6.25 -15.95
CA VAL A 138 8.04 -5.91 -14.78
C VAL A 138 7.18 -7.12 -14.42
N TRP A 139 7.24 -7.53 -13.16
CA TRP A 139 6.39 -8.60 -12.63
C TRP A 139 5.16 -7.98 -11.97
N CYS A 140 3.98 -8.53 -12.18
CA CYS A 140 2.73 -7.97 -11.67
C CYS A 140 1.61 -9.01 -11.60
N VAL A 141 0.49 -8.65 -10.98
CA VAL A 141 -0.76 -9.39 -11.12
C VAL A 141 -1.39 -9.05 -12.47
N LEU A 142 -1.84 -10.08 -13.19
CA LEU A 142 -2.72 -9.99 -14.35
C LEU A 142 -4.10 -10.50 -13.97
N GLU A 143 -5.13 -9.71 -14.24
CA GLU A 143 -6.53 -10.13 -14.30
C GLU A 143 -6.98 -10.15 -15.77
N GLU A 144 -7.37 -11.32 -16.26
CA GLU A 144 -7.73 -11.56 -17.66
C GLU A 144 -9.13 -12.15 -17.77
N PHE A 145 -10.05 -11.41 -18.39
CA PHE A 145 -11.40 -11.88 -18.65
C PHE A 145 -11.40 -12.94 -19.76
N THR A 146 -12.11 -14.03 -19.51
CA THR A 146 -12.28 -15.18 -20.42
C THR A 146 -13.70 -15.26 -20.99
N GLY A 147 -14.60 -14.38 -20.55
CA GLY A 147 -15.98 -14.27 -21.04
C GLY A 147 -16.64 -12.96 -20.59
N ASP A 148 -17.92 -12.81 -20.90
CA ASP A 148 -18.70 -11.60 -20.59
C ASP A 148 -19.24 -11.56 -19.16
N GLY A 149 -19.26 -12.70 -18.46
CA GLY A 149 -19.70 -12.78 -17.08
C GLY A 149 -18.71 -12.13 -16.11
N PRO A 150 -19.18 -11.57 -14.98
CA PRO A 150 -18.31 -10.94 -13.99
C PRO A 150 -17.35 -11.93 -13.29
N THR A 151 -17.64 -13.23 -13.36
CA THR A 151 -16.80 -14.32 -12.82
C THR A 151 -15.96 -15.02 -13.90
N ASP A 152 -16.18 -14.70 -15.17
CA ASP A 152 -15.45 -15.29 -16.31
C ASP A 152 -14.11 -14.58 -16.45
N VAL A 153 -13.27 -14.81 -15.45
CA VAL A 153 -11.99 -14.13 -15.25
C VAL A 153 -11.02 -15.09 -14.59
N ARG A 154 -9.76 -15.01 -14.99
CA ARG A 154 -8.63 -15.68 -14.34
C ARG A 154 -7.62 -14.65 -13.85
N ARG A 155 -6.81 -15.04 -12.84
CA ARG A 155 -5.74 -14.19 -12.32
C ARG A 155 -4.46 -14.98 -12.19
N VAL A 156 -3.36 -14.38 -12.60
CA VAL A 156 -2.02 -14.99 -12.56
C VAL A 156 -0.99 -13.94 -12.20
N LEU A 157 0.17 -14.37 -11.74
CA LEU A 157 1.37 -13.54 -11.80
C LEU A 157 1.93 -13.57 -13.21
N ALA A 158 2.36 -12.41 -13.71
CA ALA A 158 2.86 -12.25 -15.07
C ALA A 158 4.13 -11.40 -15.10
N ALA A 159 5.01 -11.69 -16.06
CA ALA A 159 6.15 -10.87 -16.43
C ALA A 159 5.88 -10.20 -17.77
N VAL A 160 5.98 -8.87 -17.80
CA VAL A 160 5.79 -8.03 -18.98
C VAL A 160 7.15 -7.44 -19.41
N PRO A 161 7.56 -7.60 -20.69
CA PRO A 161 8.78 -6.98 -21.21
C PRO A 161 8.76 -5.45 -21.13
N LEU A 162 9.84 -4.85 -20.62
CA LEU A 162 10.01 -3.40 -20.50
C LEU A 162 10.30 -2.71 -21.84
N ASP A 163 10.66 -3.46 -22.87
CA ASP A 163 10.92 -2.94 -24.21
C ASP A 163 9.63 -2.61 -25.00
N GLY A 164 8.47 -3.01 -24.46
CA GLY A 164 7.17 -2.80 -25.09
C GLY A 164 6.83 -3.82 -26.18
N SER A 165 7.60 -4.90 -26.33
CA SER A 165 7.32 -5.98 -27.30
C SER A 165 5.94 -6.62 -27.07
N ALA A 166 5.47 -6.66 -25.82
CA ALA A 166 4.12 -7.14 -25.47
C ALA A 166 2.99 -6.12 -25.70
N ALA A 167 3.28 -4.89 -26.12
CA ALA A 167 2.27 -3.83 -26.19
C ALA A 167 1.09 -4.17 -27.12
N GLN A 168 1.29 -5.04 -28.10
CA GLN A 168 0.24 -5.52 -29.00
C GLN A 168 0.26 -7.05 -29.14
N ASP A 169 0.97 -7.75 -28.26
CA ASP A 169 1.18 -9.19 -28.32
C ASP A 169 1.01 -9.80 -26.92
N ARG A 170 -0.08 -10.53 -26.74
CA ARG A 170 -0.40 -11.20 -25.46
C ARG A 170 0.53 -12.40 -25.21
N ASP A 171 1.06 -13.03 -26.25
CA ASP A 171 1.93 -14.20 -26.13
C ASP A 171 3.34 -13.81 -25.67
N ALA A 172 3.71 -12.53 -25.84
CA ALA A 172 4.93 -11.95 -25.28
C ALA A 172 4.84 -11.67 -23.76
N VAL A 173 3.66 -11.78 -23.15
CA VAL A 173 3.50 -11.72 -21.69
C VAL A 173 3.65 -13.13 -21.12
N ARG A 174 4.63 -13.31 -20.24
CA ARG A 174 4.93 -14.61 -19.65
C ARG A 174 4.19 -14.82 -18.34
N GLU A 175 3.45 -15.91 -18.23
CA GLU A 175 2.79 -16.30 -16.97
C GLU A 175 3.82 -16.93 -16.04
N LEU A 176 3.90 -16.39 -14.82
CA LEU A 176 4.81 -16.83 -13.76
C LEU A 176 4.16 -17.91 -12.87
N THR A 177 2.83 -17.94 -12.81
CA THR A 177 2.03 -18.94 -12.10
C THR A 177 0.98 -19.52 -13.05
N ASP A 178 0.38 -20.64 -12.65
CA ASP A 178 -0.89 -21.06 -13.23
C ASP A 178 -2.06 -20.22 -12.66
N ASP A 179 -3.28 -20.53 -13.11
CA ASP A 179 -4.52 -19.87 -12.73
C ASP A 179 -5.38 -20.69 -11.74
N ARG A 180 -4.74 -21.58 -10.96
CA ARG A 180 -5.44 -22.43 -9.99
C ARG A 180 -6.19 -21.63 -8.93
N HIS A 181 -5.62 -20.52 -8.49
CA HIS A 181 -6.24 -19.61 -7.54
C HIS A 181 -6.92 -18.46 -8.25
N ARG A 182 -8.17 -18.20 -7.90
CA ARG A 182 -8.99 -17.13 -8.47
C ARG A 182 -8.48 -15.75 -8.08
N PHE A 183 -7.84 -15.61 -6.93
CA PHE A 183 -7.29 -14.36 -6.43
C PHE A 183 -5.85 -14.57 -6.00
N VAL A 184 -4.98 -13.64 -6.43
CA VAL A 184 -3.56 -13.62 -6.07
C VAL A 184 -3.11 -12.17 -5.85
N THR A 185 -2.16 -11.95 -4.94
CA THR A 185 -1.41 -10.69 -4.84
C THR A 185 -0.19 -10.72 -5.74
N GLY A 186 0.48 -9.58 -5.91
CA GLY A 186 1.78 -9.51 -6.59
C GLY A 186 2.88 -10.25 -5.81
N PRO A 187 3.97 -10.67 -6.48
CA PRO A 187 5.07 -11.32 -5.81
C PRO A 187 5.89 -10.33 -4.97
N ARG A 188 6.39 -10.82 -3.84
CA ARG A 188 7.46 -10.19 -3.04
C ARG A 188 8.70 -11.06 -3.18
N VAL A 189 9.73 -10.51 -3.80
CA VAL A 189 10.97 -11.23 -4.10
C VAL A 189 11.96 -11.01 -2.96
N SER A 190 12.64 -12.07 -2.53
CA SER A 190 13.65 -11.99 -1.47
C SER A 190 14.83 -11.09 -1.86
N PRO A 191 15.59 -10.52 -0.91
CA PRO A 191 16.70 -9.61 -1.21
C PRO A 191 17.77 -10.18 -2.15
N ASP A 192 18.05 -11.48 -2.05
CA ASP A 192 18.98 -12.22 -2.92
C ASP A 192 18.39 -12.61 -4.27
N GLY A 193 17.10 -12.34 -4.49
CA GLY A 193 16.38 -12.66 -5.71
C GLY A 193 16.08 -14.15 -5.91
N SER A 194 16.33 -15.01 -4.92
CA SER A 194 16.24 -16.48 -5.06
C SER A 194 14.87 -17.06 -4.74
N ARG A 195 13.99 -16.33 -4.05
CA ARG A 195 12.64 -16.75 -3.68
C ARG A 195 11.63 -15.64 -3.93
N ALA A 196 10.38 -16.02 -4.13
CA ALA A 196 9.25 -15.11 -4.17
C ALA A 196 8.11 -15.63 -3.29
N ALA A 197 7.39 -14.72 -2.66
CA ALA A 197 6.21 -14.99 -1.85
C ALA A 197 5.00 -14.22 -2.37
N TRP A 198 3.81 -14.81 -2.35
CA TRP A 198 2.55 -14.13 -2.65
C TRP A 198 1.38 -14.78 -1.89
N LEU A 199 0.28 -14.06 -1.80
CA LEU A 199 -0.96 -14.55 -1.19
C LEU A 199 -1.91 -15.04 -2.27
N ALA A 200 -2.68 -16.07 -1.96
CA ALA A 200 -3.71 -16.60 -2.83
C ALA A 200 -4.97 -17.02 -2.05
N TRP A 201 -6.14 -16.90 -2.69
CA TRP A 201 -7.40 -17.39 -2.13
C TRP A 201 -8.45 -17.62 -3.22
N ASP A 202 -9.57 -18.23 -2.82
CA ASP A 202 -10.64 -18.67 -3.71
C ASP A 202 -12.02 -18.51 -3.09
N HIS A 203 -13.03 -18.46 -3.95
CA HIS A 203 -14.42 -18.54 -3.52
C HIS A 203 -14.70 -19.78 -2.66
N PRO A 204 -15.61 -19.68 -1.67
CA PRO A 204 -16.44 -18.52 -1.35
C PRO A 204 -15.80 -17.51 -0.38
N ARG A 205 -14.50 -17.64 -0.08
CA ARG A 205 -13.81 -16.84 0.94
C ARG A 205 -13.51 -15.42 0.45
N MET A 206 -13.54 -14.48 1.39
CA MET A 206 -12.83 -13.22 1.32
C MET A 206 -11.43 -13.38 1.94
N PRO A 207 -10.45 -12.51 1.64
CA PRO A 207 -9.09 -12.70 2.14
C PRO A 207 -9.01 -12.63 3.67
N TRP A 208 -9.92 -11.91 4.35
CA TRP A 208 -9.99 -11.91 5.82
C TRP A 208 -10.65 -13.15 6.43
N ASP A 209 -11.27 -14.03 5.62
CA ASP A 209 -11.72 -15.34 6.11
C ASP A 209 -10.55 -16.34 6.12
N GLY A 210 -9.68 -16.26 5.11
CA GLY A 210 -8.46 -17.05 5.04
C GLY A 210 -7.76 -17.02 3.69
N THR A 211 -6.43 -16.98 3.71
CA THR A 211 -5.55 -16.95 2.52
C THR A 211 -4.41 -17.95 2.67
N GLU A 212 -3.84 -18.40 1.56
CA GLU A 212 -2.61 -19.19 1.53
C GLU A 212 -1.41 -18.31 1.21
N LEU A 213 -0.35 -18.38 2.02
CA LEU A 213 0.95 -17.78 1.72
C LEU A 213 1.79 -18.79 0.94
N ILE A 214 2.04 -18.50 -0.32
CA ILE A 214 2.77 -19.36 -1.24
C ILE A 214 4.19 -18.82 -1.41
N VAL A 215 5.18 -19.71 -1.35
CA VAL A 215 6.59 -19.42 -1.66
C VAL A 215 7.05 -20.31 -2.81
N ALA A 216 7.80 -19.73 -3.75
CA ALA A 216 8.44 -20.42 -4.85
C ALA A 216 9.89 -19.99 -5.01
N ASP A 217 10.70 -20.86 -5.61
CA ASP A 217 12.08 -20.54 -5.98
C ASP A 217 12.09 -19.72 -7.27
N VAL A 218 12.92 -18.69 -7.33
CA VAL A 218 13.12 -17.85 -8.50
C VAL A 218 14.35 -18.36 -9.26
N HIS A 219 14.15 -18.80 -10.49
CA HIS A 219 15.21 -19.29 -11.35
C HIS A 219 15.02 -18.82 -12.78
N GLU A 220 16.01 -18.08 -13.31
CA GLU A 220 16.01 -17.55 -14.69
C GLU A 220 14.69 -16.84 -15.04
N GLY A 221 14.26 -15.95 -14.15
CA GLY A 221 13.03 -15.18 -14.33
C GLY A 221 11.72 -15.96 -14.12
N SER A 222 11.77 -17.23 -13.75
CA SER A 222 10.59 -18.09 -13.54
C SER A 222 10.39 -18.45 -12.07
N LEU A 223 9.14 -18.75 -11.68
CA LEU A 223 8.80 -19.28 -10.35
C LEU A 223 8.68 -20.81 -10.42
N ARG A 224 9.40 -21.52 -9.53
CA ARG A 224 9.46 -22.98 -9.51
C ARG A 224 9.07 -23.52 -8.14
N GLU A 225 8.50 -24.71 -8.14
CA GLU A 225 8.13 -25.45 -6.91
C GLU A 225 7.30 -24.63 -5.91
N PRO A 226 6.20 -23.99 -6.36
CA PRO A 226 5.34 -23.22 -5.47
C PRO A 226 4.76 -24.14 -4.38
N ARG A 227 4.84 -23.67 -3.12
CA ARG A 227 4.31 -24.38 -1.96
C ARG A 227 3.68 -23.41 -0.97
N THR A 228 2.54 -23.79 -0.41
CA THR A 228 1.92 -23.08 0.72
C THR A 228 2.76 -23.31 1.97
N VAL A 229 3.21 -22.23 2.61
CA VAL A 229 4.08 -22.28 3.81
C VAL A 229 3.38 -21.85 5.10
N ALA A 230 2.27 -21.12 4.98
CA ALA A 230 1.40 -20.72 6.08
C ALA A 230 0.01 -20.35 5.53
N GLY A 231 -0.97 -20.17 6.42
CA GLY A 231 -2.32 -19.79 6.04
C GLY A 231 -3.20 -21.00 5.74
N GLY A 232 -4.43 -20.71 5.32
CA GLY A 232 -5.43 -21.74 5.05
C GLY A 232 -6.84 -21.17 4.90
N PRO A 233 -7.87 -22.01 4.98
CA PRO A 233 -9.27 -21.58 4.85
C PRO A 233 -9.80 -20.75 6.02
N GLU A 234 -9.16 -20.81 7.18
CA GLU A 234 -9.59 -20.15 8.44
C GLU A 234 -8.43 -19.33 9.07
N GLU A 235 -7.36 -19.10 8.31
CA GLU A 235 -6.22 -18.28 8.73
C GLU A 235 -5.98 -17.23 7.66
N SER A 236 -6.21 -15.97 8.02
CA SER A 236 -5.99 -14.82 7.15
C SER A 236 -4.56 -14.31 7.28
N ILE A 237 -3.83 -14.37 6.19
CA ILE A 237 -2.54 -13.70 6.04
C ILE A 237 -2.79 -12.42 5.23
N ALA A 238 -2.68 -11.26 5.87
CA ALA A 238 -3.00 -9.98 5.25
C ALA A 238 -1.86 -9.42 4.39
N GLN A 239 -0.61 -9.77 4.72
CA GLN A 239 0.58 -9.28 4.04
C GLN A 239 1.75 -10.25 4.26
N ALA A 240 2.63 -10.38 3.27
CA ALA A 240 3.95 -10.99 3.40
C ALA A 240 5.04 -10.07 2.83
N ASP A 241 6.26 -10.20 3.36
CA ASP A 241 7.47 -9.51 2.87
C ASP A 241 8.73 -10.29 3.30
N TRP A 242 9.91 -9.80 2.95
CA TRP A 242 11.19 -10.40 3.35
C TRP A 242 12.03 -9.43 4.18
N SER A 243 12.57 -9.88 5.30
CA SER A 243 13.59 -9.14 6.03
C SER A 243 14.90 -9.06 5.21
N PRO A 244 15.82 -8.13 5.53
CA PRO A 244 17.08 -7.96 4.79
C PRO A 244 17.98 -9.21 4.79
N ASP A 245 17.89 -10.03 5.85
CA ASP A 245 18.59 -11.32 5.97
C ASP A 245 17.86 -12.48 5.27
N GLY A 246 16.76 -12.19 4.55
CA GLY A 246 16.03 -13.16 3.74
C GLY A 246 15.09 -14.08 4.53
N ARG A 247 14.68 -13.71 5.74
CA ARG A 247 13.66 -14.44 6.51
C ARG A 247 12.27 -13.97 6.04
N LEU A 248 11.30 -14.89 6.02
CA LEU A 248 9.95 -14.58 5.58
C LEU A 248 9.18 -13.90 6.71
N LEU A 249 8.64 -12.72 6.44
CA LEU A 249 7.78 -11.98 7.35
C LEU A 249 6.34 -12.04 6.85
N TYR A 250 5.37 -12.21 7.75
CA TYR A 250 3.95 -12.15 7.39
C TYR A 250 3.05 -11.77 8.56
N ALA A 251 1.94 -11.09 8.26
CA ALA A 251 0.91 -10.75 9.24
C ALA A 251 -0.23 -11.77 9.19
N SER A 252 -0.47 -12.49 10.28
CA SER A 252 -1.44 -13.59 10.37
C SER A 252 -2.38 -13.41 11.56
N ASP A 253 -3.66 -13.72 11.40
CA ASP A 253 -4.67 -13.64 12.46
C ASP A 253 -4.83 -14.92 13.30
N ARG A 254 -3.96 -15.93 13.12
CA ARG A 254 -4.07 -17.23 13.80
C ARG A 254 -4.19 -17.19 15.33
N THR A 255 -3.84 -16.07 15.97
CA THR A 255 -3.98 -15.82 17.42
C THR A 255 -5.24 -15.03 17.80
N GLY A 256 -6.14 -14.78 16.86
CA GLY A 256 -7.36 -13.97 17.02
C GLY A 256 -7.18 -12.48 16.71
N TRP A 257 -5.95 -12.05 16.42
CA TRP A 257 -5.55 -10.71 16.01
C TRP A 257 -4.47 -10.84 14.95
N TRP A 258 -4.45 -9.99 13.92
CA TRP A 258 -3.32 -9.97 12.99
C TRP A 258 -2.06 -9.57 13.74
N ASN A 259 -1.12 -10.50 13.91
CA ASN A 259 0.19 -10.24 14.50
C ASN A 259 1.28 -10.60 13.49
N LEU A 260 2.49 -10.05 13.69
CA LEU A 260 3.62 -10.28 12.79
C LEU A 260 4.38 -11.55 13.16
N TYR A 261 4.70 -12.36 12.15
CA TYR A 261 5.46 -13.59 12.26
C TYR A 261 6.71 -13.54 11.40
N ARG A 262 7.79 -14.19 11.86
CA ARG A 262 9.03 -14.43 11.12
C ARG A 262 9.29 -15.92 11.04
N ASP A 263 9.24 -16.49 9.83
CA ASP A 263 9.42 -17.93 9.58
C ASP A 263 8.59 -18.85 10.51
N GLY A 264 7.39 -18.41 10.89
CA GLY A 264 6.49 -19.16 11.78
C GLY A 264 6.46 -18.72 13.24
N GLU A 265 7.44 -17.93 13.67
CA GLU A 265 7.53 -17.42 15.05
C GLU A 265 6.87 -16.06 15.20
N GLN A 266 6.02 -15.88 16.21
CA GLN A 266 5.34 -14.62 16.49
C GLN A 266 6.30 -13.61 17.12
N LEU A 267 6.42 -12.42 16.53
CA LEU A 267 7.41 -11.41 16.94
C LEU A 267 6.93 -10.49 18.08
N CYS A 268 5.66 -10.08 18.04
CA CYS A 268 5.09 -9.15 19.02
C CYS A 268 3.65 -9.56 19.36
N PRO A 269 3.44 -10.52 20.29
CA PRO A 269 2.10 -10.96 20.67
C PRO A 269 1.32 -9.83 21.34
N ARG A 270 0.21 -9.39 20.71
CA ARG A 270 -0.65 -8.31 21.22
C ARG A 270 -2.10 -8.47 20.78
N GLU A 271 -3.01 -7.97 21.61
CA GLU A 271 -4.43 -7.76 21.25
C GLU A 271 -4.59 -6.45 20.45
N GLU A 272 -3.83 -6.35 19.36
CA GLU A 272 -3.77 -5.22 18.43
C GLU A 272 -3.62 -5.78 17.01
N GLU A 273 -4.14 -5.08 16.01
CA GLU A 273 -4.04 -5.47 14.60
C GLU A 273 -2.75 -4.92 13.99
N PHE A 274 -1.94 -5.78 13.37
CA PHE A 274 -0.74 -5.45 12.55
C PHE A 274 -0.99 -5.73 11.06
N GLY A 275 -2.25 -5.91 10.71
CA GLY A 275 -2.75 -6.21 9.38
C GLY A 275 -4.20 -5.70 9.26
N GLY A 276 -4.90 -6.14 8.24
CA GLY A 276 -6.31 -5.79 8.11
C GLY A 276 -6.94 -6.43 6.88
N ALA A 277 -8.19 -6.05 6.62
CA ALA A 277 -8.93 -6.54 5.46
C ALA A 277 -8.25 -6.13 4.14
N LEU A 278 -7.74 -7.12 3.39
CA LEU A 278 -7.05 -6.93 2.12
C LEU A 278 -8.03 -6.68 0.96
N TRP A 279 -8.68 -5.52 0.96
CA TRP A 279 -9.63 -5.10 -0.09
C TRP A 279 -8.96 -4.68 -1.40
N LYS A 280 -7.76 -4.08 -1.31
CA LYS A 280 -6.95 -3.65 -2.46
C LYS A 280 -5.61 -4.36 -2.42
N LEU A 281 -5.15 -4.83 -3.56
CA LEU A 281 -3.86 -5.53 -3.66
C LEU A 281 -2.70 -4.55 -3.38
N GLY A 282 -1.72 -5.00 -2.59
CA GLY A 282 -0.52 -4.22 -2.27
C GLY A 282 -0.64 -3.25 -1.09
N HIS A 283 -1.70 -3.33 -0.28
CA HIS A 283 -1.69 -2.71 1.05
C HIS A 283 -0.46 -3.15 1.85
N ARG A 284 0.08 -2.23 2.65
CA ARG A 284 1.24 -2.49 3.52
C ARG A 284 0.99 -1.91 4.90
N TRP A 285 0.86 -2.81 5.88
CA TRP A 285 0.82 -2.52 7.31
C TRP A 285 2.19 -2.68 7.97
N PHE A 286 3.12 -3.40 7.35
CA PHE A 286 4.51 -3.41 7.82
C PHE A 286 5.52 -3.27 6.68
N ALA A 287 6.74 -2.85 7.02
CA ALA A 287 7.86 -2.77 6.09
C ALA A 287 9.19 -3.00 6.84
N PRO A 288 10.01 -4.00 6.46
CA PRO A 288 11.31 -4.23 7.08
C PRO A 288 12.35 -3.19 6.63
N LEU A 289 13.19 -2.73 7.56
CA LEU A 289 14.28 -1.77 7.34
C LEU A 289 15.62 -2.49 7.20
N ASP A 290 16.60 -1.83 6.56
CA ASP A 290 17.96 -2.36 6.38
C ASP A 290 18.68 -2.66 7.71
N SER A 291 18.35 -1.92 8.78
CA SER A 291 18.86 -2.17 10.14
C SER A 291 18.33 -3.47 10.78
N GLY A 292 17.31 -4.10 10.21
CA GLY A 292 16.62 -5.25 10.77
C GLY A 292 15.39 -4.89 11.62
N LEU A 293 15.15 -3.61 11.90
CA LEU A 293 13.89 -3.13 12.48
C LEU A 293 12.73 -3.30 11.48
N ILE A 294 11.50 -3.24 11.98
CA ILE A 294 10.30 -3.34 11.16
C ILE A 294 9.38 -2.17 11.48
N ALA A 295 9.12 -1.31 10.49
CA ALA A 295 8.06 -0.33 10.59
C ALA A 295 6.70 -1.03 10.53
N VAL A 296 5.79 -0.66 11.43
CA VAL A 296 4.47 -1.26 11.56
C VAL A 296 3.40 -0.18 11.72
N VAL A 297 2.25 -0.38 11.09
CA VAL A 297 0.99 0.31 11.41
C VAL A 297 0.18 -0.68 12.23
N HIS A 298 -0.08 -0.34 13.50
CA HIS A 298 -0.77 -1.24 14.43
C HIS A 298 -1.76 -0.54 15.34
N GLY A 299 -2.67 -1.29 15.96
CA GLY A 299 -3.50 -0.81 17.07
C GLY A 299 -4.82 -1.55 17.25
N ALA A 300 -5.56 -1.19 18.30
CA ALA A 300 -6.91 -1.67 18.55
C ALA A 300 -7.92 -0.53 18.33
N GLY A 301 -8.61 -0.55 17.19
CA GLY A 301 -9.48 0.54 16.75
C GLY A 301 -8.73 1.62 15.98
N SER A 302 -8.10 2.57 16.67
CA SER A 302 -7.21 3.55 16.03
C SER A 302 -5.83 2.95 15.79
N THR A 303 -5.14 3.41 14.75
CA THR A 303 -3.81 2.92 14.37
C THR A 303 -2.70 3.94 14.67
N ALA A 304 -1.51 3.43 14.94
CA ALA A 304 -0.28 4.19 15.12
C ALA A 304 0.82 3.64 14.21
N LEU A 305 1.77 4.49 13.83
CA LEU A 305 3.04 4.08 13.25
C LEU A 305 4.02 3.74 14.38
N GLY A 306 4.66 2.58 14.33
CA GLY A 306 5.69 2.17 15.29
C GLY A 306 6.88 1.47 14.63
N LEU A 307 7.94 1.31 15.40
CA LEU A 307 9.13 0.53 15.06
C LEU A 307 9.22 -0.68 15.98
N LEU A 308 9.13 -1.86 15.40
CA LEU A 308 9.31 -3.14 16.07
C LEU A 308 10.76 -3.61 15.91
N ASP A 309 11.41 -3.93 17.02
CA ASP A 309 12.62 -4.73 17.03
C ASP A 309 12.23 -6.23 17.07
N PRO A 310 12.47 -7.00 15.99
CA PRO A 310 12.06 -8.40 15.92
C PRO A 310 12.90 -9.34 16.80
N GLU A 311 14.03 -8.88 17.35
CA GLU A 311 14.87 -9.69 18.24
C GLU A 311 14.40 -9.59 19.70
N THR A 312 13.94 -8.41 20.11
CA THR A 312 13.51 -8.14 21.49
C THR A 312 11.99 -8.14 21.66
N GLY A 313 11.24 -7.95 20.58
CA GLY A 313 9.80 -7.73 20.60
C GLY A 313 9.41 -6.32 21.09
N GLU A 314 10.38 -5.43 21.32
CA GLU A 314 10.14 -4.04 21.71
C GLU A 314 9.50 -3.27 20.55
N LEU A 315 8.44 -2.52 20.86
CA LEU A 315 7.71 -1.71 19.89
C LEU A 315 7.62 -0.27 20.42
N VAL A 316 8.08 0.68 19.61
CA VAL A 316 8.10 2.10 19.94
C VAL A 316 7.33 2.90 18.91
N ASP A 317 6.29 3.58 19.36
CA ASP A 317 5.42 4.38 18.49
C ASP A 317 6.10 5.71 18.12
N ALA A 318 5.85 6.15 16.89
CA ALA A 318 6.28 7.44 16.38
C ALA A 318 5.56 8.56 17.14
N ALA A 319 6.31 9.54 17.63
CA ALA A 319 5.73 10.74 18.23
C ALA A 319 5.16 11.66 17.14
N GLY A 320 4.00 12.27 17.41
CA GLY A 320 3.36 13.23 16.52
C GLY A 320 1.90 13.48 16.87
N PRO A 321 1.21 14.39 16.15
CA PRO A 321 -0.21 14.65 16.37
C PRO A 321 -1.13 13.63 15.70
N TRP A 322 -0.61 12.75 14.84
CA TRP A 322 -1.40 11.79 14.09
C TRP A 322 -1.93 10.67 14.98
N THR A 323 -3.20 10.34 14.82
CA THR A 323 -3.92 9.32 15.61
C THR A 323 -4.46 8.19 14.74
N GLU A 324 -4.20 8.25 13.44
CA GLU A 324 -4.56 7.23 12.47
C GLU A 324 -3.55 7.23 11.34
N PHE A 325 -3.14 6.03 10.92
CA PHE A 325 -2.26 5.80 9.78
C PHE A 325 -2.92 4.86 8.78
N ALA A 326 -2.84 5.22 7.50
CA ALA A 326 -3.33 4.42 6.39
C ALA A 326 -2.42 3.21 6.11
N PRO A 327 -2.93 2.12 5.51
CA PRO A 327 -2.17 0.89 5.21
C PRO A 327 -1.25 1.05 3.98
N THR A 328 -0.37 2.05 4.03
CA THR A 328 0.68 2.31 3.04
C THR A 328 1.96 2.70 3.76
N LEU A 329 3.02 1.93 3.53
CA LEU A 329 4.37 2.17 4.06
C LEU A 329 5.41 2.04 2.95
N ALA A 330 6.40 2.91 2.99
CA ALA A 330 7.61 2.81 2.18
C ALA A 330 8.84 3.00 3.05
N VAL A 331 9.91 2.29 2.74
CA VAL A 331 11.18 2.33 3.48
C VAL A 331 12.34 2.48 2.51
N HIS A 332 13.35 3.25 2.91
CA HIS A 332 14.62 3.38 2.19
C HIS A 332 15.74 3.67 3.17
N GLY A 333 16.60 2.68 3.39
CA GLY A 333 17.54 2.68 4.50
C GLY A 333 16.79 2.81 5.84
N GLU A 334 17.13 3.85 6.59
CA GLU A 334 16.55 4.17 7.90
C GLU A 334 15.39 5.19 7.83
N ARG A 335 14.90 5.50 6.62
CA ARG A 335 13.74 6.37 6.44
C ARG A 335 12.48 5.54 6.26
N VAL A 336 11.50 5.77 7.11
CA VAL A 336 10.16 5.22 6.99
C VAL A 336 9.22 6.34 6.56
N VAL A 337 8.42 6.10 5.53
CA VAL A 337 7.36 7.03 5.10
C VAL A 337 6.02 6.35 5.24
N ALA A 338 5.07 7.07 5.84
CA ALA A 338 3.70 6.65 6.08
C ALA A 338 2.72 7.78 5.72
N VAL A 339 1.43 7.48 5.72
CA VAL A 339 0.36 8.49 5.55
C VAL A 339 -0.47 8.52 6.82
N GLY A 340 -0.50 9.66 7.52
CA GLY A 340 -1.14 9.80 8.83
C GLY A 340 -2.03 11.05 8.92
N ALA A 341 -3.10 10.98 9.71
CA ALA A 341 -4.06 12.07 9.93
C ALA A 341 -4.35 12.25 11.43
N SER A 342 -5.03 13.34 11.78
CA SER A 342 -5.55 13.59 13.12
C SER A 342 -6.97 14.18 13.04
N PRO A 343 -7.71 14.29 14.15
CA PRO A 343 -9.01 14.96 14.15
C PRO A 343 -8.99 16.42 13.67
N ARG A 344 -7.81 17.04 13.57
CA ARG A 344 -7.62 18.44 13.17
C ARG A 344 -6.74 18.61 11.94
N THR A 345 -6.28 17.52 11.34
CA THR A 345 -5.42 17.55 10.14
C THR A 345 -5.84 16.44 9.19
N ALA A 346 -5.92 16.76 7.89
CA ALA A 346 -6.09 15.77 6.84
C ALA A 346 -4.89 14.80 6.81
N TYR A 347 -4.97 13.77 5.97
CA TYR A 347 -3.85 12.84 5.79
C TYR A 347 -2.66 13.53 5.15
N GLU A 348 -1.52 13.44 5.82
CA GLU A 348 -0.23 13.97 5.42
C GLU A 348 0.74 12.83 5.12
N VAL A 349 1.71 13.06 4.23
CA VAL A 349 2.86 12.16 4.05
C VAL A 349 3.88 12.49 5.13
N VAL A 350 4.15 11.52 6.00
CA VAL A 350 4.97 11.66 7.20
C VAL A 350 6.21 10.78 7.09
N GLU A 351 7.37 11.33 7.42
CA GLU A 351 8.64 10.61 7.48
C GLU A 351 9.10 10.43 8.93
N LEU A 352 9.48 9.22 9.29
CA LEU A 352 10.19 8.85 10.51
C LEU A 352 11.61 8.41 10.15
N ASP A 353 12.62 9.11 10.66
CA ASP A 353 14.02 8.73 10.56
C ASP A 353 14.43 7.91 11.78
N THR A 354 14.81 6.65 11.57
CA THR A 354 15.12 5.70 12.64
C THR A 354 16.58 5.79 13.11
N ARG A 355 17.38 6.68 12.54
CA ARG A 355 18.76 6.87 13.01
C ARG A 355 18.77 7.50 14.40
N PRO A 356 19.66 7.04 15.31
CA PRO A 356 19.83 7.69 16.59
C PRO A 356 20.28 9.15 16.39
N ASP A 357 19.58 10.09 17.02
CA ASP A 357 20.01 11.49 17.05
C ASP A 357 21.32 11.58 17.85
N ALA A 358 22.38 12.04 17.20
CA ALA A 358 23.70 12.22 17.81
C ALA A 358 23.70 13.13 19.05
N ARG A 359 22.60 13.87 19.28
CA ARG A 359 22.41 14.75 20.45
C ARG A 359 21.69 14.11 21.63
N THR A 360 21.08 12.92 21.49
CA THR A 360 20.25 12.31 22.54
C THR A 360 20.76 10.96 23.06
N THR A 361 21.76 10.34 22.42
CA THR A 361 22.25 9.02 22.84
C THR A 361 23.39 9.11 23.87
N SER A 362 23.03 9.26 25.15
CA SER A 362 23.90 8.88 26.29
C SER A 362 23.34 7.72 27.13
N GLY A 363 22.33 7.01 26.63
CA GLY A 363 21.81 5.77 27.21
C GLY A 363 21.15 4.94 26.12
N GLY A 364 21.48 3.64 26.03
CA GLY A 364 21.08 2.74 24.93
C GLY A 364 19.60 2.40 24.88
N GLY A 365 18.74 3.41 24.70
CA GLY A 365 17.33 3.24 24.33
C GLY A 365 17.14 3.26 22.81
N ALA A 366 16.03 2.69 22.36
CA ALA A 366 15.61 2.68 20.96
C ALA A 366 15.60 4.11 20.34
N PRO A 367 15.93 4.24 19.04
CA PRO A 367 15.94 5.53 18.37
C PRO A 367 14.55 6.17 18.37
N THR A 368 14.42 7.32 19.03
CA THR A 368 13.20 8.13 19.06
C THR A 368 13.26 9.16 17.93
N GLY A 369 13.20 8.68 16.69
CA GLY A 369 13.00 9.56 15.54
C GLY A 369 11.74 10.38 15.73
N ARG A 370 11.82 11.72 15.62
CA ARG A 370 10.61 12.54 15.54
C ARG A 370 10.09 12.46 14.12
N ALA A 371 8.88 11.95 13.97
CA ALA A 371 8.20 11.96 12.70
C ALA A 371 7.89 13.40 12.28
N ARG A 372 7.98 13.68 10.98
CA ARG A 372 7.75 15.02 10.41
C ARG A 372 6.94 14.92 9.12
N VAL A 373 6.12 15.94 8.86
CA VAL A 373 5.46 16.08 7.55
C VAL A 373 6.51 16.31 6.49
N ILE A 374 6.46 15.51 5.43
CA ILE A 374 7.27 15.70 4.24
C ILE A 374 6.43 15.99 3.01
N GLY A 375 5.15 15.64 2.93
CA GLY A 375 4.36 15.95 1.73
C GLY A 375 2.88 15.95 1.99
N ALA A 376 2.10 16.50 1.06
CA ALA A 376 0.66 16.72 1.23
C ALA A 376 0.35 17.37 2.59
N GLY A 377 1.15 18.37 2.99
CA GLY A 377 1.03 19.00 4.29
C GLY A 377 -0.34 19.64 4.45
N HIS A 378 -0.93 19.46 5.64
CA HIS A 378 -2.26 19.97 5.94
C HIS A 378 -2.25 21.50 5.91
N ASP A 379 -3.24 22.06 5.22
CA ASP A 379 -3.56 23.48 5.26
C ASP A 379 -5.04 23.61 5.60
N ASP A 380 -5.36 24.55 6.48
CA ASP A 380 -6.70 24.76 6.99
C ASP A 380 -7.53 25.59 6.00
N PRO A 381 -8.47 25.02 5.24
CA PRO A 381 -9.28 25.80 4.31
C PRO A 381 -10.25 26.75 5.02
N VAL A 382 -10.54 26.48 6.30
CA VAL A 382 -11.38 27.29 7.19
C VAL A 382 -10.79 27.27 8.59
N ASP A 383 -11.26 28.14 9.49
CA ASP A 383 -10.83 28.12 10.89
C ASP A 383 -11.11 26.73 11.53
N PRO A 384 -10.10 26.06 12.14
CA PRO A 384 -10.22 24.74 12.75
C PRO A 384 -11.30 24.62 13.82
N VAL A 385 -11.79 25.73 14.37
CA VAL A 385 -12.94 25.75 15.29
C VAL A 385 -14.22 25.17 14.63
N HIS A 386 -14.26 25.11 13.30
CA HIS A 386 -15.35 24.49 12.54
C HIS A 386 -15.23 22.97 12.39
N TYR A 387 -14.10 22.37 12.77
CA TYR A 387 -13.96 20.92 12.77
C TYR A 387 -14.57 20.33 14.04
N PRO A 388 -15.32 19.23 13.94
CA PRO A 388 -15.87 18.59 15.12
C PRO A 388 -14.78 17.89 15.92
N GLU A 389 -14.91 17.86 17.25
CA GLU A 389 -14.04 17.07 18.12
C GLU A 389 -14.63 15.66 18.30
N PRO A 390 -13.98 14.59 17.80
CA PRO A 390 -14.50 13.23 17.90
C PRO A 390 -14.51 12.77 19.35
N GLN A 391 -15.61 12.13 19.74
CA GLN A 391 -15.72 11.36 20.97
C GLN A 391 -15.64 9.87 20.63
N ILE A 392 -14.51 9.24 20.96
CA ILE A 392 -14.31 7.80 20.84
C ILE A 392 -15.07 7.13 21.98
N ARG A 393 -16.12 6.34 21.66
CA ARG A 393 -17.01 5.76 22.66
C ARG A 393 -17.28 4.28 22.38
N VAL A 394 -17.47 3.54 23.46
CA VAL A 394 -17.99 2.17 23.44
C VAL A 394 -19.39 2.19 24.04
N PHE A 395 -20.35 1.63 23.32
CA PHE A 395 -21.73 1.47 23.73
C PHE A 395 -22.02 -0.01 23.97
N THR A 396 -22.88 -0.33 24.94
CA THR A 396 -23.33 -1.71 25.16
C THR A 396 -24.53 -2.01 24.26
N GLY A 397 -24.37 -2.98 23.37
CA GLY A 397 -25.44 -3.50 22.51
C GLY A 397 -26.28 -4.60 23.19
N PRO A 398 -27.26 -5.15 22.46
CA PRO A 398 -27.95 -6.38 22.88
C PRO A 398 -26.95 -7.49 23.22
N ASP A 399 -27.30 -8.33 24.20
CA ASP A 399 -26.47 -9.42 24.73
C ASP A 399 -25.14 -8.98 25.36
N GLY A 400 -24.99 -7.70 25.69
CA GLY A 400 -23.82 -7.17 26.39
C GLY A 400 -22.59 -6.97 25.51
N ARG A 401 -22.74 -7.03 24.18
CA ARG A 401 -21.63 -6.82 23.24
C ARG A 401 -21.19 -5.36 23.20
N ASP A 402 -19.89 -5.15 23.06
CA ASP A 402 -19.33 -3.81 22.84
C ASP A 402 -19.58 -3.34 21.40
N ILE A 403 -19.96 -2.07 21.25
CA ILE A 403 -20.16 -1.38 19.98
C ILE A 403 -19.31 -0.12 19.99
N HIS A 404 -18.25 -0.12 19.19
CA HIS A 404 -17.35 1.02 19.02
C HIS A 404 -17.96 2.03 18.07
N ALA A 405 -17.94 3.32 18.43
CA ALA A 405 -18.44 4.40 17.58
C ALA A 405 -17.69 5.72 17.81
N HIS A 406 -17.57 6.51 16.74
CA HIS A 406 -17.12 7.89 16.78
C HIS A 406 -18.33 8.82 16.76
N VAL A 407 -18.49 9.64 17.81
CA VAL A 407 -19.58 10.63 17.90
C VAL A 407 -19.00 12.02 17.65
N TYR A 408 -19.63 12.77 16.74
CA TYR A 408 -19.28 14.15 16.39
C TYR A 408 -20.46 15.06 16.78
N PRO A 409 -20.41 15.73 17.95
CA PRO A 409 -21.51 16.54 18.48
C PRO A 409 -21.85 17.81 17.68
#